data_AF-A0A966R1N2-F1
#
_entry.id   AF-A0A966R1N2-F1
#
_cell.length_a   1.000
_cell.length_b   1.000
_cell.length_c   1.000
_cell.angle_alpha   90.00
_cell.angle_beta   90.00
_cell.angle_gamma   90.00
#
_symmetry.space_group_name_H-M   'P 1'
#
loop_
_entity.id
_entity.type
_entity.pdbx_description
1 polymer ?
#
loop_
_entity_poly.entity_id
_entity_poly.type
_entity_poly.pdbx_seq_one_letter_code
_entity_poly.pdbx_strand_id
1 'polypeptide(L)'
;MQSIAQYKTKLETSVLNKFSDKERKLVTLNHLESPRFSEMNNEHKQQLAKCLVKLCYFVGIKEPLSIENLKMLVYYLVNQHPTFIQEELEQAFFMASSGDFGEIEHYQSFSPMYVSKIINLYTSKRSEAISKYRAEIERIKLDEEHKEKAKNYNAVEGCIEAICSQYDSFLKYEELKKDEDRMGLEETRGSIAIQLGQKLGLFKDYNPKVESASDFFTRIFTPLSKYEPEQTKIIIGKWVKTTIENISAESK
;
A
#
# COMPACT_ATOMS: atom_id res chain seq x y z
N MET A 1 16.24 -26.42 -12.63
CA MET A 1 15.11 -25.62 -12.11
C MET A 1 14.96 -25.95 -10.63
N GLN A 2 15.59 -25.18 -9.75
CA GLN A 2 15.39 -25.34 -8.30
C GLN A 2 14.17 -24.51 -7.90
N SER A 3 13.27 -25.15 -7.14
CA SER A 3 12.09 -24.56 -6.54
C SER A 3 12.51 -23.38 -5.64
N ILE A 4 12.16 -22.16 -6.04
CA ILE A 4 12.53 -20.93 -5.33
C ILE A 4 11.27 -20.36 -4.63
N ALA A 5 11.30 -20.50 -3.29
CA ALA A 5 10.46 -19.93 -2.21
C ALA A 5 9.00 -20.39 -2.00
N GLN A 6 8.73 -20.76 -0.73
CA GLN A 6 7.40 -20.90 -0.14
C GLN A 6 6.77 -19.50 0.04
N TYR A 7 6.04 -19.03 -0.96
CA TYR A 7 5.08 -17.94 -0.74
C TYR A 7 3.95 -18.46 0.14
N LYS A 8 3.59 -17.68 1.16
CA LYS A 8 2.67 -18.13 2.22
C LYS A 8 1.24 -18.23 1.72
N THR A 9 0.89 -17.52 0.64
CA THR A 9 -0.49 -17.48 0.11
C THR A 9 -0.58 -17.64 -1.42
N LYS A 10 -1.75 -18.11 -1.88
CA LYS A 10 -2.10 -18.17 -3.32
C LYS A 10 -2.08 -16.78 -3.99
N LEU A 11 -2.45 -15.73 -3.24
CA LEU A 11 -2.46 -14.35 -3.71
C LEU A 11 -1.03 -13.87 -4.03
N GLU A 12 -0.10 -14.04 -3.10
CA GLU A 12 1.31 -13.66 -3.28
C GLU A 12 1.92 -14.32 -4.53
N THR A 13 1.66 -15.62 -4.71
CA THR A 13 2.11 -16.38 -5.88
C THR A 13 1.50 -15.83 -7.17
N SER A 14 0.19 -15.53 -7.17
CA SER A 14 -0.49 -14.96 -8.34
C SER A 14 0.02 -13.57 -8.71
N VAL A 15 0.36 -12.73 -7.72
CA VAL A 15 0.90 -11.39 -7.96
C VAL A 15 2.28 -11.50 -8.58
N LEU A 16 3.17 -12.32 -8.04
CA LEU A 16 4.53 -12.50 -8.56
C LEU A 16 4.57 -13.03 -9.98
N ASN A 17 3.58 -13.82 -10.38
CA ASN A 17 3.48 -14.29 -11.75
C ASN A 17 3.28 -13.17 -12.78
N LYS A 18 2.83 -11.98 -12.35
CA LYS A 18 2.71 -10.79 -13.20
C LYS A 18 4.02 -10.02 -13.36
N PHE A 19 5.03 -10.32 -12.54
CA PHE A 19 6.30 -9.60 -12.52
C PHE A 19 7.29 -10.25 -13.48
N SER A 20 8.20 -9.44 -14.04
CA SER A 20 9.31 -9.95 -14.84
C SER A 20 10.18 -10.92 -14.04
N ASP A 21 10.91 -11.82 -14.71
CA ASP A 21 11.78 -12.79 -14.03
C ASP A 21 12.80 -12.11 -13.11
N LYS A 22 13.33 -10.95 -13.53
CA LYS A 22 14.26 -10.15 -12.73
C LYS A 22 13.59 -9.61 -11.47
N GLU A 23 12.45 -8.94 -11.60
CA GLU A 23 11.74 -8.38 -10.45
C GLU A 23 11.25 -9.48 -9.50
N ARG A 24 10.76 -10.60 -10.06
CA ARG A 24 10.37 -11.77 -9.29
C ARG A 24 11.54 -12.26 -8.44
N LYS A 25 12.71 -12.45 -9.04
CA LYS A 25 13.92 -12.89 -8.32
C LYS A 25 14.31 -11.92 -7.20
N LEU A 26 14.24 -10.61 -7.43
CA LEU A 26 14.50 -9.59 -6.42
C LEU A 26 13.54 -9.71 -5.23
N VAL A 27 12.24 -9.83 -5.51
CA VAL A 27 11.22 -9.99 -4.46
C VAL A 27 11.40 -11.31 -3.74
N THR A 28 11.72 -12.40 -4.45
CA THR A 28 11.92 -13.71 -3.83
C THR A 28 13.11 -13.74 -2.89
N LEU A 29 14.27 -13.24 -3.32
CA LEU A 29 15.47 -13.21 -2.49
C LEU A 29 15.27 -12.37 -1.23
N ASN A 30 14.52 -11.26 -1.33
CA ASN A 30 14.20 -10.46 -0.15
C ASN A 30 13.39 -11.24 0.90
N HIS A 31 12.52 -12.17 0.48
CA HIS A 31 11.68 -12.98 1.37
C HIS A 31 12.32 -14.35 1.69
N LEU A 32 13.51 -14.64 1.19
CA LEU A 32 14.21 -15.88 1.46
C LEU A 32 14.57 -15.96 2.95
N GLU A 33 14.27 -17.10 3.56
CA GLU A 33 14.68 -17.41 4.93
C GLU A 33 16.16 -17.82 4.94
N SER A 34 17.03 -16.83 4.82
CA SER A 34 18.49 -16.96 4.91
C SER A 34 19.01 -16.00 6.00
N PRO A 35 20.04 -16.38 6.79
CA PRO A 35 20.58 -15.52 7.83
C PRO A 35 21.02 -14.17 7.28
N ARG A 36 20.45 -13.09 7.82
CA ARG A 36 20.91 -11.75 7.47
C ARG A 36 22.35 -11.56 7.94
N PHE A 37 23.11 -10.66 7.32
CA PHE A 37 24.51 -10.43 7.69
C PHE A 37 24.67 -10.11 9.19
N SER A 38 23.76 -9.36 9.80
CA SER A 38 23.75 -9.10 11.24
C SER A 38 23.53 -10.34 12.13
N GLU A 39 22.91 -11.39 11.58
CA GLU A 39 22.54 -12.62 12.29
C GLU A 39 23.55 -13.75 12.04
N MET A 40 24.59 -13.51 11.24
CA MET A 40 25.56 -14.52 10.87
C MET A 40 26.41 -14.97 12.06
N ASN A 41 26.42 -16.27 12.31
CA ASN A 41 27.39 -16.94 13.17
C ASN A 41 28.76 -17.07 12.46
N ASN A 42 29.74 -17.68 13.12
CA ASN A 42 31.09 -17.82 12.57
C ASN A 42 31.12 -18.72 11.31
N GLU A 43 30.29 -19.74 11.22
CA GLU A 43 30.22 -20.61 10.04
C GLU A 43 29.67 -19.84 8.83
N HIS A 44 28.57 -19.09 9.02
CA HIS A 44 28.01 -18.23 7.98
C HIS A 44 29.02 -17.17 7.52
N LYS A 45 29.78 -16.56 8.44
CA LYS A 45 30.85 -15.60 8.11
C LYS A 45 31.97 -16.24 7.28
N GLN A 46 32.33 -17.49 7.55
CA GLN A 46 33.30 -18.22 6.73
C GLN A 46 32.75 -18.55 5.33
N GLN A 47 31.45 -18.85 5.22
CA GLN A 47 30.79 -19.05 3.92
C GLN A 47 30.74 -17.75 3.12
N LEU A 48 30.40 -16.62 3.76
CA LEU A 48 30.46 -15.30 3.14
C LEU A 48 31.87 -14.95 2.67
N ALA A 49 32.90 -15.24 3.46
CA ALA A 49 34.29 -15.06 3.07
C ALA A 49 34.64 -15.85 1.79
N LYS A 50 34.23 -17.13 1.71
CA LYS A 50 34.41 -17.95 0.50
C LYS A 50 33.64 -17.40 -0.69
N CYS A 51 32.42 -16.88 -0.47
CA CYS A 51 31.61 -16.23 -1.50
C CYS A 51 32.34 -14.99 -2.05
N LEU A 52 32.87 -14.12 -1.19
CA LEU A 52 33.63 -12.92 -1.61
C LEU A 52 34.86 -13.26 -2.46
N VAL A 53 35.59 -14.32 -2.11
CA VAL A 53 36.73 -14.79 -2.93
C VAL A 53 36.26 -15.23 -4.32
N LYS A 54 35.16 -15.98 -4.42
CA LYS A 54 34.57 -16.36 -5.71
C LYS A 54 34.15 -15.14 -6.52
N LEU A 55 33.48 -14.17 -5.88
CA LEU A 55 33.02 -12.95 -6.51
C LEU A 55 34.19 -12.07 -6.99
N CYS A 56 35.30 -12.02 -6.25
CA CYS A 56 36.53 -11.35 -6.64
C CYS A 56 37.05 -11.86 -8.00
N TYR A 57 37.17 -13.19 -8.14
CA TYR A 57 37.58 -13.79 -9.42
C TYR A 57 36.52 -13.61 -10.51
N PHE A 58 35.23 -13.68 -10.16
CA PHE A 58 34.13 -13.50 -11.11
C PHE A 58 34.14 -12.13 -11.78
N VAL A 59 34.52 -11.07 -11.05
CA VAL A 59 34.67 -9.72 -11.61
C VAL A 59 36.02 -9.48 -12.29
N GLY A 60 36.86 -10.52 -12.44
CA GLY A 60 38.12 -10.46 -13.18
C GLY A 60 39.34 -9.97 -12.38
N ILE A 61 39.23 -9.86 -11.05
CA ILE A 61 40.37 -9.48 -10.20
C ILE A 61 41.23 -10.72 -9.99
N LYS A 62 42.48 -10.65 -10.47
CA LYS A 62 43.41 -11.79 -10.48
C LYS A 62 44.21 -11.94 -9.19
N GLU A 63 44.35 -10.85 -8.43
CA GLU A 63 45.08 -10.89 -7.17
C GLU A 63 44.20 -11.46 -6.05
N PRO A 64 44.68 -12.47 -5.31
CA PRO A 64 43.93 -13.03 -4.20
C PRO A 64 43.83 -12.02 -3.05
N LEU A 65 42.63 -11.90 -2.47
CA LEU A 65 42.44 -11.15 -1.23
C LEU A 65 43.24 -11.81 -0.09
N SER A 66 44.05 -11.03 0.63
CA SER A 66 44.68 -11.50 1.86
C SER A 66 43.61 -11.86 2.91
N ILE A 67 43.97 -12.75 3.84
CA ILE A 67 43.06 -13.20 4.90
C ILE A 67 42.62 -12.00 5.76
N GLU A 68 43.53 -11.07 6.06
CA GLU A 68 43.24 -9.83 6.79
C GLU A 68 42.23 -8.96 6.06
N ASN A 69 42.42 -8.72 4.76
CA ASN A 69 41.49 -7.92 3.95
C ASN A 69 40.12 -8.59 3.86
N LEU A 70 40.08 -9.92 3.74
CA LEU A 70 38.84 -10.68 3.70
C LEU A 70 38.06 -10.59 5.03
N LYS A 71 38.76 -10.71 6.17
CA LYS A 71 38.16 -10.53 7.51
C LYS A 71 37.59 -9.12 7.66
N MET A 72 38.34 -8.10 7.23
CA MET A 72 37.89 -6.70 7.27
C MET A 72 36.67 -6.47 6.39
N LEU A 73 36.63 -7.07 5.20
CA LEU A 73 35.50 -6.96 4.28
C LEU A 73 34.24 -7.65 4.84
N VAL A 74 34.37 -8.85 5.40
CA VAL A 74 33.27 -9.53 6.09
C VAL A 74 32.76 -8.69 7.26
N TYR A 75 33.66 -8.16 8.10
CA TYR A 75 33.29 -7.26 9.19
C TYR A 75 32.55 -6.02 8.66
N TYR A 76 33.05 -5.38 7.61
CA TYR A 76 32.40 -4.24 6.99
C TYR A 76 30.97 -4.57 6.53
N LEU A 77 30.77 -5.68 5.81
CA LEU A 77 29.45 -6.07 5.30
C LEU A 77 28.44 -6.34 6.43
N VAL A 78 28.86 -7.02 7.49
CA VAL A 78 28.01 -7.31 8.65
C VAL A 78 27.54 -6.04 9.35
N ASN A 79 28.39 -5.02 9.44
CA ASN A 79 28.06 -3.79 10.15
C ASN A 79 27.34 -2.75 9.27
N GLN A 80 27.70 -2.65 7.98
CA GLN A 80 27.20 -1.61 7.09
C GLN A 80 26.01 -2.06 6.24
N HIS A 81 25.88 -3.36 6.00
CA HIS A 81 24.79 -3.96 5.20
C HIS A 81 24.06 -5.07 5.99
N PRO A 82 23.60 -4.79 7.23
CA PRO A 82 23.18 -5.83 8.17
C PRO A 82 21.98 -6.67 7.69
N THR A 83 21.08 -6.08 6.90
CA THR A 83 19.84 -6.72 6.43
C THR A 83 19.99 -7.55 5.16
N PHE A 84 21.20 -7.59 4.59
CA PHE A 84 21.48 -8.29 3.36
C PHE A 84 21.75 -9.79 3.61
N ILE A 85 21.53 -10.63 2.60
CA ILE A 85 21.90 -12.07 2.64
C ILE A 85 22.94 -12.38 1.57
N GLN A 86 23.60 -13.54 1.70
CA GLN A 86 24.64 -13.95 0.76
C GLN A 86 24.09 -14.12 -0.66
N GLU A 87 22.89 -14.68 -0.81
CA GLU A 87 22.26 -14.91 -2.12
C GLU A 87 21.93 -13.59 -2.84
N GLU A 88 21.59 -12.54 -2.10
CA GLU A 88 21.40 -11.19 -2.64
C GLU A 88 22.72 -10.59 -3.10
N LEU A 89 23.82 -10.86 -2.39
CA LEU A 89 25.16 -10.44 -2.79
C LEU A 89 25.57 -11.08 -4.10
N GLU A 90 25.43 -12.40 -4.21
CA GLU A 90 25.73 -13.11 -5.46
C GLU A 90 24.90 -12.54 -6.62
N GLN A 91 23.58 -12.38 -6.41
CA GLN A 91 22.69 -11.80 -7.42
C GLN A 91 23.07 -10.37 -7.80
N ALA A 92 23.48 -9.53 -6.84
CA ALA A 92 23.93 -8.17 -7.11
C ALA A 92 25.13 -8.15 -8.07
N PHE A 93 26.10 -9.04 -7.86
CA PHE A 93 27.25 -9.17 -8.76
C PHE A 93 26.88 -9.75 -10.14
N PHE A 94 25.93 -10.68 -10.22
CA PHE A 94 25.39 -11.13 -11.51
C PHE A 94 24.71 -10.00 -12.28
N MET A 95 23.92 -9.17 -11.61
CA MET A 95 23.28 -8.00 -12.23
C MET A 95 24.31 -6.97 -12.68
N ALA A 96 25.30 -6.68 -11.85
CA ALA A 96 26.42 -5.79 -12.18
C ALA A 96 27.16 -6.24 -13.45
N SER A 97 27.56 -7.51 -13.50
CA SER A 97 28.28 -8.08 -14.66
C SER A 97 27.42 -8.17 -15.93
N SER A 98 26.10 -8.24 -15.80
CA SER A 98 25.17 -8.25 -16.94
C SER A 98 24.83 -6.84 -17.46
N GLY A 99 25.38 -5.78 -16.86
CA GLY A 99 25.11 -4.40 -17.23
C GLY A 99 23.78 -3.84 -16.70
N ASP A 100 23.11 -4.52 -15.76
CA ASP A 100 21.79 -4.10 -15.25
C ASP A 100 21.85 -2.79 -14.45
N PHE A 101 23.05 -2.38 -14.01
CA PHE A 101 23.27 -1.14 -13.29
C PHE A 101 23.95 -0.05 -14.15
N GLY A 102 24.13 -0.29 -15.45
CA GLY A 102 24.91 0.59 -16.32
C GLY A 102 26.42 0.48 -16.05
N GLU A 103 27.15 1.56 -16.33
CA GLU A 103 28.59 1.60 -16.09
C GLU A 103 28.92 1.61 -14.59
N ILE A 104 29.66 0.60 -14.15
CA ILE A 104 30.19 0.52 -12.80
C ILE A 104 31.69 0.76 -12.90
N GLU A 105 32.18 1.77 -12.20
CA GLU A 105 33.62 2.02 -12.09
C GLU A 105 34.37 0.75 -11.69
N HIS A 106 35.30 0.34 -12.55
CA HIS A 106 36.18 -0.78 -12.27
C HIS A 106 37.24 -0.35 -11.27
N TYR A 107 37.21 -0.96 -10.09
CA TYR A 107 38.32 -0.85 -9.15
C TYR A 107 39.34 -1.94 -9.49
N GLN A 108 40.63 -1.59 -9.47
CA GLN A 108 41.72 -2.57 -9.63
C GLN A 108 41.83 -3.53 -8.43
N SER A 109 41.04 -3.31 -7.37
CA SER A 109 41.01 -4.13 -6.17
C SER A 109 39.59 -4.37 -5.66
N PHE A 110 39.39 -5.51 -4.99
CA PHE A 110 38.09 -5.90 -4.43
C PHE A 110 37.89 -5.22 -3.07
N SER A 111 37.61 -3.91 -3.13
CA SER A 111 37.53 -3.04 -1.97
C SER A 111 36.13 -2.99 -1.35
N PRO A 112 36.00 -2.60 -0.05
CA PRO A 112 34.70 -2.35 0.57
C PRO A 112 33.84 -1.35 -0.21
N MET A 113 34.45 -0.31 -0.79
CA MET A 113 33.74 0.70 -1.58
C MET A 113 33.10 0.09 -2.83
N TYR A 114 33.84 -0.76 -3.54
CA TYR A 114 33.34 -1.43 -4.73
C TYR A 114 32.15 -2.34 -4.41
N VAL A 115 32.28 -3.18 -3.39
CA VAL A 115 31.21 -4.09 -2.97
C VAL A 115 29.99 -3.30 -2.48
N SER A 116 30.20 -2.23 -1.72
CA SER A 116 29.13 -1.37 -1.21
C SER A 116 28.36 -0.68 -2.33
N LYS A 117 29.06 -0.19 -3.37
CA LYS A 117 28.43 0.42 -4.56
C LYS A 117 27.47 -0.56 -5.25
N ILE A 118 27.91 -1.81 -5.44
CA ILE A 118 27.08 -2.87 -6.04
C ILE A 118 25.88 -3.21 -5.15
N ILE A 119 26.07 -3.34 -3.84
CA ILE A 119 24.97 -3.61 -2.89
C ILE A 119 23.94 -2.48 -2.90
N ASN A 120 24.38 -1.22 -2.95
CA ASN A 120 23.47 -0.07 -2.97
C ASN A 120 22.64 -0.02 -4.25
N LEU A 121 23.27 -0.26 -5.41
CA LEU A 121 22.57 -0.35 -6.70
C LEU A 121 21.53 -1.47 -6.71
N TYR A 122 21.90 -2.65 -6.23
CA TYR A 122 20.98 -3.76 -6.05
C TYR A 122 19.84 -3.41 -5.09
N THR A 123 20.16 -2.79 -3.95
CA THR A 123 19.17 -2.41 -2.93
C THR A 123 18.15 -1.44 -3.48
N SER A 124 18.57 -0.48 -4.33
CA SER A 124 17.65 0.43 -5.02
C SER A 124 16.67 -0.33 -5.92
N LYS A 125 17.17 -1.21 -6.80
CA LYS A 125 16.34 -2.03 -7.69
C LYS A 125 15.41 -2.98 -6.94
N ARG A 126 15.92 -3.62 -5.89
CA ARG A 126 15.14 -4.49 -5.00
C ARG A 126 14.01 -3.71 -4.34
N SER A 127 14.29 -2.51 -3.82
CA SER A 127 13.29 -1.67 -3.15
C SER A 127 12.17 -1.26 -4.11
N GLU A 128 12.51 -0.91 -5.35
CA GLU A 128 11.54 -0.61 -6.40
C GLU A 128 10.62 -1.83 -6.67
N ALA A 129 11.20 -3.02 -6.87
CA ALA A 129 10.45 -4.24 -7.12
C ALA A 129 9.53 -4.61 -5.94
N ILE A 130 10.01 -4.49 -4.70
CA ILE A 130 9.23 -4.75 -3.48
C ILE A 130 8.09 -3.73 -3.34
N SER A 131 8.35 -2.46 -3.63
CA SER A 131 7.32 -1.41 -3.56
C SER A 131 6.18 -1.71 -4.54
N LYS A 132 6.51 -2.02 -5.80
CA LYS A 132 5.54 -2.45 -6.82
C LYS A 132 4.76 -3.68 -6.37
N TYR A 133 5.44 -4.68 -5.83
CA TYR A 133 4.83 -5.92 -5.34
C TYR A 133 3.82 -5.65 -4.22
N ARG A 134 4.19 -4.84 -3.22
CA ARG A 134 3.30 -4.48 -2.10
C ARG A 134 2.09 -3.67 -2.57
N ALA A 135 2.29 -2.72 -3.47
CA ALA A 135 1.20 -1.92 -4.03
C ALA A 135 0.18 -2.79 -4.77
N GLU A 136 0.64 -3.80 -5.53
CA GLU A 136 -0.24 -4.71 -6.25
C GLU A 136 -1.03 -5.64 -5.31
N ILE A 137 -0.40 -6.14 -4.23
CA ILE A 137 -1.11 -6.89 -3.19
C ILE A 137 -2.19 -6.03 -2.55
N GLU A 138 -1.85 -4.80 -2.17
CA GLU A 138 -2.79 -3.91 -1.50
C GLU A 138 -3.97 -3.54 -2.40
N ARG A 139 -3.70 -3.26 -3.68
CA ARG A 139 -4.74 -3.01 -4.68
C ARG A 139 -5.73 -4.17 -4.76
N ILE A 140 -5.25 -5.41 -4.85
CA ILE A 140 -6.12 -6.59 -4.94
C ILE A 140 -6.95 -6.76 -3.66
N LYS A 141 -6.36 -6.54 -2.48
CA LYS A 141 -7.08 -6.59 -1.21
C LYS A 141 -8.18 -5.54 -1.13
N LEU A 142 -7.89 -4.30 -1.53
CA LEU A 142 -8.88 -3.22 -1.58
C LEU A 142 -10.01 -3.53 -2.57
N ASP A 143 -9.67 -4.07 -3.76
CA ASP A 143 -10.66 -4.49 -4.75
C ASP A 143 -11.57 -5.61 -4.21
N GLU A 144 -11.00 -6.58 -3.48
CA GLU A 144 -11.76 -7.65 -2.82
C GLU A 144 -12.65 -7.09 -1.71
N GLU A 145 -12.14 -6.20 -0.86
CA GLU A 145 -12.92 -5.51 0.18
C GLU A 145 -14.08 -4.70 -0.42
N HIS A 146 -13.82 -3.95 -1.50
CA HIS A 146 -14.83 -3.18 -2.20
C HIS A 146 -15.90 -4.07 -2.83
N LYS A 147 -15.51 -5.20 -3.44
CA LYS A 147 -16.47 -6.19 -3.96
C LYS A 147 -17.32 -6.79 -2.86
N GLU A 148 -16.73 -7.09 -1.70
CA GLU A 148 -17.47 -7.69 -0.59
C GLU A 148 -18.43 -6.68 0.07
N LYS A 149 -17.99 -5.42 0.23
CA LYS A 149 -18.86 -4.30 0.62
C LYS A 149 -20.00 -4.11 -0.38
N ALA A 150 -19.74 -4.20 -1.68
CA ALA A 150 -20.77 -4.07 -2.71
C ALA A 150 -21.79 -5.22 -2.67
N LYS A 151 -21.37 -6.46 -2.41
CA LYS A 151 -22.30 -7.60 -2.26
C LYS A 151 -23.21 -7.46 -1.06
N ASN A 152 -22.68 -6.95 0.06
CA ASN A 152 -23.42 -6.77 1.30
C ASN A 152 -24.03 -5.35 1.43
N TYR A 153 -24.05 -4.58 0.34
CA TYR A 153 -24.52 -3.21 0.37
C TYR A 153 -26.03 -3.16 0.58
N ASN A 154 -26.45 -2.63 1.72
CA ASN A 154 -27.84 -2.27 1.98
C ASN A 154 -28.05 -0.81 1.57
N ALA A 155 -28.82 -0.57 0.50
CA ALA A 155 -29.08 0.77 -0.02
C ALA A 155 -29.73 1.70 1.03
N VAL A 156 -30.56 1.15 1.91
CA VAL A 156 -31.20 1.90 3.00
C VAL A 156 -30.14 2.37 4.02
N GLU A 157 -29.29 1.46 4.48
CA GLU A 157 -28.20 1.80 5.42
C GLU A 157 -27.20 2.78 4.80
N GLY A 158 -26.81 2.58 3.54
CA GLY A 158 -25.93 3.50 2.82
C GLY A 158 -26.53 4.90 2.65
N CYS A 159 -27.86 5.00 2.47
CA CYS A 159 -28.56 6.29 2.47
C CYS A 159 -28.56 6.94 3.86
N ILE A 160 -28.78 6.16 4.92
CA ILE A 160 -28.75 6.65 6.30
C ILE A 160 -27.36 7.20 6.63
N GLU A 161 -26.30 6.46 6.32
CA GLU A 161 -24.92 6.88 6.53
C GLU A 161 -24.60 8.20 5.81
N ALA A 162 -25.03 8.33 4.54
CA ALA A 162 -24.82 9.55 3.77
C ALA A 162 -25.54 10.76 4.38
N ILE A 163 -26.80 10.60 4.82
CA ILE A 163 -27.56 11.67 5.48
C ILE A 163 -26.96 12.01 6.85
N CYS A 164 -26.55 11.02 7.64
CA CYS A 164 -25.88 11.25 8.93
C CYS A 164 -24.55 11.98 8.77
N SER A 165 -23.78 11.68 7.72
CA SER A 165 -22.55 12.42 7.39
C SER A 165 -22.85 13.88 7.05
N GLN A 166 -23.96 14.16 6.35
CA GLN A 166 -24.38 15.54 6.09
C GLN A 166 -24.81 16.27 7.37
N TYR A 167 -25.42 15.54 8.32
CA TYR A 167 -25.71 16.10 9.63
C TYR A 167 -24.43 16.44 10.41
N ASP A 168 -23.41 15.59 10.37
CA ASP A 168 -22.10 15.88 10.99
C ASP A 168 -21.45 17.13 10.38
N SER A 169 -21.57 17.33 9.07
CA SER A 169 -21.11 18.53 8.39
C SER A 169 -21.94 19.76 8.77
N PHE A 170 -23.26 19.63 8.90
CA PHE A 170 -24.14 20.69 9.38
C PHE A 170 -23.75 21.18 10.78
N LEU A 171 -23.37 20.28 11.70
CA LEU A 171 -22.90 20.68 13.04
C LEU A 171 -21.60 21.49 13.01
N LYS A 172 -20.80 21.38 11.95
CA LYS A 172 -19.52 22.07 11.76
C LYS A 172 -19.57 23.17 10.71
N TYR A 173 -20.78 23.58 10.31
CA TYR A 173 -20.98 24.41 9.13
C TYR A 173 -20.22 25.75 9.18
N GLU A 174 -20.21 26.43 10.32
CA GLU A 174 -19.48 27.69 10.50
C GLU A 174 -17.94 27.55 10.45
N GLU A 175 -17.42 26.36 10.77
CA GLU A 175 -15.99 26.06 10.60
C GLU A 175 -15.66 25.76 9.15
N LEU A 176 -16.54 25.03 8.46
CA LEU A 176 -16.39 24.64 7.06
C LEU A 176 -16.44 25.85 6.12
N LYS A 177 -17.29 26.85 6.39
CA LYS A 177 -17.39 28.09 5.58
C LYS A 177 -16.07 28.85 5.42
N LYS A 178 -15.11 28.64 6.32
CA LYS A 178 -13.81 29.33 6.28
C LYS A 178 -12.84 28.71 5.26
N ASP A 179 -13.22 27.59 4.65
CA ASP A 179 -12.40 26.81 3.71
C ASP A 179 -13.26 26.49 2.46
N GLU A 180 -13.05 27.25 1.39
CA GLU A 180 -13.84 27.15 0.15
C GLU A 180 -13.74 25.76 -0.49
N ASP A 181 -12.57 25.13 -0.44
CA ASP A 181 -12.35 23.79 -1.00
C ASP A 181 -13.16 22.73 -0.23
N ARG A 182 -13.20 22.85 1.11
CA ARG A 182 -14.04 21.97 1.93
C ARG A 182 -15.52 22.19 1.69
N MET A 183 -15.96 23.44 1.51
CA MET A 183 -17.35 23.73 1.18
C MET A 183 -17.78 23.09 -0.15
N GLY A 184 -16.94 23.15 -1.19
CA GLY A 184 -17.22 22.47 -2.46
C GLY A 184 -17.30 20.95 -2.36
N LEU A 185 -16.45 20.34 -1.52
CA LEU A 185 -16.50 18.91 -1.22
C LEU A 185 -17.78 18.51 -0.50
N GLU A 186 -18.22 19.31 0.48
CA GLU A 186 -19.46 19.05 1.22
C GLU A 186 -20.70 19.21 0.34
N GLU A 187 -20.71 20.17 -0.57
CA GLU A 187 -21.80 20.34 -1.53
C GLU A 187 -21.94 19.13 -2.47
N THR A 188 -20.80 18.58 -2.90
CA THR A 188 -20.75 17.35 -3.70
C THR A 188 -21.28 16.15 -2.90
N ARG A 189 -20.88 16.01 -1.64
CA ARG A 189 -21.35 14.94 -0.74
C ARG A 189 -22.84 15.04 -0.45
N GLY A 190 -23.35 16.25 -0.24
CA GLY A 190 -24.78 16.52 -0.07
C GLY A 190 -25.57 16.08 -1.31
N SER A 191 -25.11 16.46 -2.50
CA SER A 191 -25.75 16.04 -3.75
C SER A 191 -25.80 14.50 -3.89
N ILE A 192 -24.75 13.79 -3.49
CA ILE A 192 -24.73 12.32 -3.49
C ILE A 192 -25.74 11.75 -2.49
N ALA A 193 -25.80 12.28 -1.27
CA ALA A 193 -26.76 11.84 -0.25
C ALA A 193 -28.21 12.02 -0.72
N ILE A 194 -28.51 13.15 -1.39
CA ILE A 194 -29.83 13.40 -1.96
C ILE A 194 -30.14 12.39 -3.07
N GLN A 195 -29.21 12.13 -3.99
CA GLN A 195 -29.40 11.15 -5.06
C GLN A 195 -29.66 9.74 -4.52
N LEU A 196 -28.96 9.34 -3.46
CA LEU A 196 -29.21 8.07 -2.78
C LEU A 196 -30.62 8.04 -2.18
N GLY A 197 -31.03 9.10 -1.50
CA GLY A 197 -32.39 9.23 -0.97
C GLY A 197 -33.46 9.17 -2.05
N GLN A 198 -33.26 9.88 -3.17
CA GLN A 198 -34.19 9.90 -4.30
C GLN A 198 -34.37 8.52 -4.95
N LYS A 199 -33.30 7.71 -5.04
CA LYS A 199 -33.40 6.32 -5.50
C LYS A 199 -34.28 5.45 -4.60
N LEU A 200 -34.40 5.82 -3.32
CA LEU A 200 -35.24 5.16 -2.33
C LEU A 200 -36.61 5.86 -2.17
N GLY A 201 -36.90 6.86 -3.00
CA GLY A 201 -38.16 7.62 -2.95
C GLY A 201 -38.21 8.74 -1.92
N LEU A 202 -37.11 9.05 -1.24
CA LEU A 202 -36.97 10.23 -0.36
C LEU A 202 -36.64 11.49 -1.18
N PHE A 203 -36.74 12.67 -0.55
CA PHE A 203 -36.27 13.95 -1.10
C PHE A 203 -36.82 14.27 -2.50
N LYS A 204 -38.07 13.88 -2.80
CA LYS A 204 -38.75 14.20 -4.06
C LYS A 204 -38.97 15.71 -4.24
N ASP A 205 -38.96 16.45 -3.14
CA ASP A 205 -39.11 17.91 -3.08
C ASP A 205 -37.81 18.66 -3.42
N TYR A 206 -36.65 18.00 -3.43
CA TYR A 206 -35.39 18.66 -3.75
C TYR A 206 -35.29 19.04 -5.24
N ASN A 207 -34.93 20.29 -5.50
CA ASN A 207 -34.64 20.78 -6.84
C ASN A 207 -33.32 21.59 -6.86
N PRO A 208 -32.27 21.09 -7.52
CA PRO A 208 -30.95 21.75 -7.55
C PRO A 208 -30.94 23.10 -8.27
N LYS A 209 -32.02 23.45 -9.00
CA LYS A 209 -32.20 24.79 -9.60
C LYS A 209 -32.79 25.81 -8.63
N VAL A 210 -33.31 25.35 -7.49
CA VAL A 210 -34.06 26.17 -6.52
C VAL A 210 -33.28 26.31 -5.22
N GLU A 211 -32.68 25.24 -4.73
CA GLU A 211 -31.87 25.24 -3.50
C GLU A 211 -30.61 24.40 -3.68
N SER A 212 -29.54 24.80 -2.99
CA SER A 212 -28.29 24.02 -2.93
C SER A 212 -28.50 22.76 -2.05
N ALA A 213 -27.63 21.78 -2.16
CA ALA A 213 -27.67 20.60 -1.30
C ALA A 213 -27.41 20.99 0.16
N SER A 214 -26.48 21.91 0.41
CA SER A 214 -26.23 22.46 1.74
C SER A 214 -27.47 23.17 2.31
N ASP A 215 -28.17 23.98 1.53
CA ASP A 215 -29.39 24.67 1.97
C ASP A 215 -30.52 23.67 2.26
N PHE A 216 -30.68 22.67 1.39
CA PHE A 216 -31.66 21.59 1.57
C PHE A 216 -31.45 20.84 2.89
N PHE A 217 -30.22 20.41 3.16
CA PHE A 217 -29.91 19.72 4.41
C PHE A 217 -30.00 20.64 5.64
N THR A 218 -29.62 21.91 5.51
CA THR A 218 -29.82 22.91 6.57
C THR A 218 -31.29 23.03 6.95
N ARG A 219 -32.18 23.10 5.95
CA ARG A 219 -33.64 23.12 6.14
C ARG A 219 -34.14 21.85 6.85
N ILE A 220 -33.62 20.68 6.50
CA ILE A 220 -34.00 19.40 7.11
C ILE A 220 -33.50 19.26 8.54
N PHE A 221 -32.26 19.71 8.83
CA PHE A 221 -31.60 19.46 10.12
C PHE A 221 -31.85 20.55 11.16
N THR A 222 -32.19 21.77 10.75
CA THR A 222 -32.49 22.88 11.67
C THR A 222 -33.56 22.51 12.72
N PRO A 223 -34.70 21.88 12.38
CA PRO A 223 -35.68 21.43 13.37
C PRO A 223 -35.20 20.33 14.33
N LEU A 224 -34.12 19.62 13.97
CA LEU A 224 -33.54 18.52 14.74
C LEU A 224 -32.43 18.97 15.69
N SER A 225 -31.95 20.22 15.58
CA SER A 225 -30.91 20.81 16.45
C SER A 225 -31.26 20.85 17.94
N LYS A 226 -32.53 20.63 18.29
CA LYS A 226 -33.01 20.51 19.67
C LYS A 226 -32.66 19.18 20.36
N TYR A 227 -32.18 18.19 19.61
CA TYR A 227 -31.79 16.88 20.13
C TYR A 227 -30.26 16.76 20.19
N GLU A 228 -29.77 15.91 21.10
CA GLU A 228 -28.35 15.58 21.17
C GLU A 228 -27.87 14.92 19.85
N PRO A 229 -26.62 15.17 19.39
CA PRO A 229 -26.14 14.72 18.08
C PRO A 229 -26.35 13.21 17.80
N GLU A 230 -26.02 12.35 18.76
CA GLU A 230 -26.20 10.91 18.62
C GLU A 230 -27.68 10.49 18.62
N GLN A 231 -28.53 11.21 19.36
CA GLN A 231 -29.98 11.00 19.32
C GLN A 231 -30.56 11.43 17.97
N THR A 232 -30.08 12.52 17.39
CA THR A 232 -30.49 12.98 16.06
C THR A 232 -30.16 11.95 14.98
N LYS A 233 -28.98 11.34 15.00
CA LYS A 233 -28.61 10.26 14.06
C LYS A 233 -29.55 9.05 14.17
N ILE A 234 -29.94 8.67 15.39
CA ILE A 234 -30.94 7.60 15.60
C ILE A 234 -32.31 8.00 15.03
N ILE A 235 -32.73 9.26 15.22
CA ILE A 235 -33.99 9.78 14.68
C ILE A 235 -33.97 9.75 13.14
N ILE A 236 -32.89 10.24 12.52
CA ILE A 236 -32.69 10.20 11.06
C ILE A 236 -32.79 8.75 10.55
N GLY A 237 -32.06 7.81 11.17
CA GLY A 237 -32.08 6.42 10.77
C GLY A 237 -33.47 5.78 10.86
N LYS A 238 -34.21 6.05 11.95
CA LYS A 238 -35.60 5.59 12.10
C LYS A 238 -36.51 6.19 11.04
N TRP A 239 -36.43 7.50 10.81
CA TRP A 239 -37.24 8.20 9.83
C TRP A 239 -37.04 7.64 8.41
N VAL A 240 -35.78 7.42 7.99
CA VAL A 240 -35.48 6.83 6.68
C VAL A 240 -36.10 5.44 6.54
N LYS A 241 -35.90 4.56 7.53
CA LYS A 241 -36.43 3.18 7.51
C LYS A 241 -37.96 3.17 7.42
N THR A 242 -38.63 3.88 8.33
CA THR A 242 -40.10 3.94 8.36
C THR A 242 -40.66 4.54 7.06
N THR A 243 -40.03 5.58 6.52
CA THR A 243 -40.52 6.23 5.30
C THR A 243 -40.43 5.29 4.09
N ILE A 244 -39.33 4.54 3.96
CA ILE A 244 -39.14 3.59 2.87
C ILE A 244 -40.09 2.39 3.00
N GLU A 245 -40.32 1.90 4.22
CA GLU A 245 -41.32 0.84 4.49
C GLU A 245 -42.72 1.27 4.06
N ASN A 246 -43.13 2.51 4.39
CA ASN A 246 -44.42 3.05 4.00
C ASN A 246 -44.55 3.21 2.48
N ILE A 247 -43.52 3.76 1.80
CA ILE A 247 -43.50 3.89 0.33
C ILE A 247 -43.65 2.51 -0.34
N SER A 248 -42.99 1.49 0.23
CA SER A 248 -43.04 0.11 -0.29
C SER A 248 -44.41 -0.55 -0.07
N ALA A 249 -45.13 -0.16 0.99
CA ALA A 249 -46.48 -0.64 1.29
C ALA A 249 -47.54 -0.01 0.37
N GLU A 250 -47.38 1.27 0.01
CA GLU A 250 -48.28 1.99 -0.91
C GLU A 250 -48.13 1.59 -2.39
N SER A 251 -47.02 0.93 -2.74
CA SER A 251 -46.71 0.50 -4.11
C SER A 251 -47.14 -0.95 -4.42
N LYS A 252 -47.84 -1.63 -3.50
CA LYS A 252 -48.41 -2.98 -3.65
C LYS A 252 -49.92 -2.93 -3.79
#